data_AF-A0A957TNH3-F1
#
_entry.id   AF-A0A957TNH3-F1
#
_cell.length_a   1.000
_cell.length_b   1.000
_cell.length_c   1.000
_cell.angle_alpha   90.00
_cell.angle_beta   90.00
_cell.angle_gamma   90.00
#
_symmetry.space_group_name_H-M   'P 1'
#
loop_
_entity.id
_entity.type
_entity.pdbx_description
1 polymer ?
#
loop_
_entity_poly.entity_id
_entity_poly.type
_entity_poly.pdbx_seq_one_letter_code
_entity_poly.pdbx_strand_id
1 'polypeptide(L)'
;HNSSGDIFLAFATGNELPFGATAPDQPLPVQMLPNQQMDALFHATAEATAEAIWNTLCGAETMVGFQGRTVYALPQDELVALWQRYQTR
;
A
#
# COMPACT_ATOMS: atom_id res chain seq x y z
N HIS A 1 9.99 -11.09 11.12
CA HIS A 1 9.03 -12.13 11.57
C HIS A 1 9.05 -13.26 10.56
N ASN A 2 9.22 -14.51 10.97
CA ASN A 2 9.23 -15.64 10.03
C ASN A 2 7.82 -16.14 9.66
N SER A 3 6.78 -15.59 10.29
CA SER A 3 5.37 -15.94 10.06
C SER A 3 4.59 -14.85 9.30
N SER A 4 5.20 -13.68 9.03
CA SER A 4 4.54 -12.64 8.24
C SER A 4 4.65 -13.00 6.76
N GLY A 5 3.52 -13.11 6.08
CA GLY A 5 3.46 -13.39 4.64
C GLY A 5 3.31 -12.10 3.85
N ASP A 6 4.37 -11.32 3.76
CA ASP A 6 4.33 -10.01 3.09
C ASP A 6 4.51 -10.21 1.57
N ILE A 7 3.48 -9.83 0.79
CA ILE A 7 3.44 -10.00 -0.67
C ILE A 7 3.11 -8.65 -1.30
N PHE A 8 3.84 -8.29 -2.37
CA PHE A 8 3.66 -7.05 -3.12
C PHE A 8 3.28 -7.35 -4.57
N LEU A 9 2.32 -6.60 -5.10
CA LEU A 9 1.92 -6.62 -6.50
C LEU A 9 1.82 -5.18 -7.01
N ALA A 10 2.49 -4.90 -8.12
CA ALA A 10 2.39 -3.64 -8.82
C ALA A 10 2.03 -3.89 -10.28
N PHE A 11 1.13 -3.07 -10.82
CA PHE A 11 0.77 -3.05 -12.23
C PHE A 11 0.63 -1.61 -12.68
N ALA A 12 0.78 -1.37 -13.97
CA ALA A 12 0.62 -0.06 -14.58
C ALA A 12 -0.46 -0.11 -15.65
N THR A 13 -1.23 0.96 -15.75
CA THR A 13 -2.30 1.13 -16.75
C THR A 13 -1.86 2.01 -17.93
N GLY A 14 -0.58 2.41 -17.98
CA GLY A 14 -0.06 3.30 -19.03
C GLY A 14 0.07 2.67 -20.41
N ASN A 15 -0.07 1.34 -20.52
CA ASN A 15 -0.09 0.60 -21.79
C ASN A 15 -1.32 -0.30 -21.82
N GLU A 16 -2.13 -0.17 -22.87
CA GLU A 16 -3.23 -1.10 -23.14
C GLU A 16 -2.74 -2.17 -24.13
N LEU A 17 -2.55 -3.39 -23.62
CA LEU A 17 -2.07 -4.51 -24.44
C LEU A 17 -3.26 -5.35 -24.93
N PRO A 18 -3.28 -5.77 -26.22
CA PRO A 18 -4.36 -6.61 -26.73
C PRO A 18 -4.40 -7.96 -25.99
N PHE A 19 -5.60 -8.41 -25.63
CA PHE A 19 -5.79 -9.75 -25.09
C PHE A 19 -5.31 -10.80 -26.10
N GLY A 20 -4.42 -11.70 -25.70
CA GLY A 20 -3.87 -12.70 -26.61
C GLY A 20 -2.82 -12.16 -27.59
N ALA A 21 -2.20 -11.01 -27.30
CA ALA A 21 -0.97 -10.57 -27.97
C ALA A 21 0.22 -11.49 -27.59
N THR A 22 0.10 -12.76 -27.99
CA THR A 22 1.05 -13.86 -27.78
C THR A 22 1.73 -14.25 -29.08
N ALA A 23 1.55 -13.47 -30.16
CA ALA A 23 2.30 -13.66 -31.41
C ALA A 23 3.79 -13.42 -31.10
N PRO A 24 4.63 -14.47 -30.99
CA PRO A 24 6.00 -14.34 -30.48
C PRO A 24 6.89 -13.53 -31.42
N ASP A 25 6.44 -13.33 -32.65
CA ASP A 25 7.28 -12.93 -33.78
C ASP A 25 7.20 -11.43 -34.10
N GLN A 26 6.42 -10.63 -33.35
CA GLN A 26 6.31 -9.18 -33.58
C GLN A 26 6.45 -8.37 -32.28
N PRO A 27 7.36 -7.37 -32.25
CA PRO A 27 7.49 -6.49 -31.10
C PRO A 27 6.25 -5.61 -30.94
N LEU A 28 5.76 -5.50 -29.71
CA LEU A 28 4.68 -4.57 -29.37
C LEU A 28 5.28 -3.23 -28.97
N PRO A 29 4.78 -2.10 -29.52
CA PRO A 29 5.19 -0.79 -29.05
C PRO A 29 4.69 -0.57 -27.62
N VAL A 30 5.58 -0.11 -26.73
CA VAL A 30 5.24 0.25 -25.35
C VAL A 30 5.73 1.64 -25.02
N GLN A 31 4.98 2.34 -24.19
CA GLN A 31 5.39 3.58 -23.55
C GLN A 31 6.07 3.23 -22.23
N MET A 32 7.28 3.75 -22.04
CA MET A 32 8.08 3.51 -20.83
C MET A 32 8.66 4.81 -20.32
N LEU A 33 8.64 4.98 -18.99
CA LEU A 33 9.35 6.06 -18.35
C LEU A 33 10.85 5.77 -18.32
N PRO A 34 11.71 6.78 -18.56
CA PRO A 34 13.13 6.66 -18.29
C PRO A 34 13.38 6.39 -16.80
N ASN A 35 14.36 5.56 -16.47
CA ASN A 35 14.69 5.21 -15.08
C ASN A 35 14.93 6.43 -14.19
N GLN A 36 15.51 7.50 -14.73
CA GLN A 36 15.77 8.76 -14.02
C GLN A 36 14.49 9.48 -13.53
N GLN A 37 13.31 9.11 -14.04
CA GLN A 37 12.03 9.68 -13.62
C GLN A 37 11.27 8.77 -12.64
N MET A 38 11.83 7.61 -12.27
CA MET A 38 11.15 6.64 -11.40
C MET A 38 11.13 7.04 -9.92
N ASP A 39 12.05 7.90 -9.47
CA ASP A 39 12.16 8.28 -8.05
C ASP A 39 10.83 8.82 -7.49
N ALA A 40 10.11 9.62 -8.28
CA ALA A 40 8.80 10.13 -7.89
C ALA A 40 7.77 9.01 -7.68
N LEU A 41 7.79 7.96 -8.51
CA LEU A 41 6.90 6.80 -8.35
C LEU A 41 7.28 5.96 -7.14
N PHE A 42 8.57 5.80 -6.85
CA PHE A 42 9.02 5.09 -5.65
C PHE A 42 8.60 5.82 -4.38
N HIS A 43 8.80 7.14 -4.31
CA HIS A 43 8.34 7.95 -3.19
C HIS A 43 6.82 7.89 -3.03
N ALA A 44 6.07 8.12 -4.11
CA ALA A 44 4.61 8.06 -4.06
C ALA A 44 4.09 6.67 -3.63
N THR A 45 4.71 5.58 -4.09
CA THR A 45 4.34 4.22 -3.70
C THR A 45 4.61 3.97 -2.21
N ALA A 46 5.76 4.43 -1.71
CA ALA A 46 6.11 4.30 -0.30
C ALA A 46 5.14 5.09 0.60
N GLU A 47 4.86 6.35 0.26
CA GLU A 47 3.92 7.20 0.99
C GLU A 47 2.50 6.62 0.97
N ALA A 48 2.00 6.23 -0.21
CA ALA A 48 0.67 5.65 -0.34
C ALA A 48 0.52 4.33 0.44
N THR A 49 1.57 3.49 0.46
CA THR A 49 1.56 2.23 1.22
C THR A 49 1.58 2.50 2.73
N ALA A 50 2.43 3.42 3.19
CA ALA A 50 2.49 3.80 4.60
C ALA A 50 1.15 4.38 5.08
N GLU A 51 0.55 5.26 4.28
CA GLU A 51 -0.74 5.88 4.59
C GLU A 51 -1.89 4.87 4.54
N ALA A 52 -1.87 3.90 3.61
CA ALA A 52 -2.86 2.82 3.57
C ALA A 52 -2.85 1.95 4.84
N ILE A 53 -1.66 1.69 5.40
CA ILE A 53 -1.52 1.00 6.69
C ILE A 53 -2.14 1.84 7.80
N TRP A 54 -1.84 3.14 7.86
CA TRP A 54 -2.45 4.05 8.84
C TRP A 54 -3.96 4.12 8.72
N ASN A 55 -4.48 4.27 7.50
CA ASN A 55 -5.92 4.28 7.23
C ASN A 55 -6.61 2.99 7.67
N THR A 56 -5.96 1.85 7.52
CA THR A 56 -6.49 0.56 7.99
C THR A 56 -6.62 0.55 9.52
N LEU A 57 -5.60 1.04 10.24
CA LEU A 57 -5.62 1.07 11.71
C LEU A 57 -6.64 2.08 12.25
N CYS A 58 -6.71 3.26 11.65
CA CYS A 58 -7.65 4.31 12.07
C CYS A 58 -9.09 3.98 11.67
N GLY A 59 -9.31 3.34 10.52
CA GLY A 59 -10.63 2.94 10.04
C GLY A 59 -11.15 1.62 10.62
N ALA A 60 -10.33 0.88 11.37
CA ALA A 60 -10.74 -0.38 11.98
C ALA A 60 -11.70 -0.15 13.16
N GLU A 61 -12.67 -1.04 13.31
CA GLU A 61 -13.61 -1.07 14.44
C GLU A 61 -13.27 -2.19 15.43
N THR A 62 -13.67 -2.02 16.69
CA THR A 62 -13.54 -3.08 17.69
C THR A 62 -14.45 -4.24 17.30
N MET A 63 -13.90 -5.45 17.23
CA MET A 63 -14.66 -6.64 16.82
C MET A 63 -14.42 -7.82 17.75
N VAL A 64 -15.44 -8.68 17.87
CA VAL A 64 -15.35 -9.98 18.53
C VAL A 64 -15.33 -11.07 17.47
N GLY A 65 -14.23 -11.82 17.41
CA GLY A 65 -13.99 -12.88 16.45
C GLY A 65 -14.14 -14.29 17.02
N PHE A 66 -13.48 -15.25 16.38
CA PHE A 66 -13.54 -16.67 16.72
C PHE A 66 -13.21 -16.95 18.19
N GLN A 67 -14.00 -17.81 18.83
CA GLN A 67 -13.89 -18.16 20.25
C GLN A 67 -14.01 -16.96 21.21
N GLY A 68 -14.75 -15.92 20.83
CA GLY A 68 -14.99 -14.75 21.69
C GLY A 68 -13.75 -13.85 21.87
N ARG A 69 -12.75 -13.98 20.99
CA ARG A 69 -11.57 -13.10 21.00
C ARG A 69 -11.95 -11.70 20.56
N THR A 70 -11.76 -10.71 21.43
CA THR A 70 -11.96 -9.30 21.09
C THR A 70 -10.66 -8.67 20.61
N VAL A 71 -10.72 -7.97 19.47
CA VAL A 71 -9.65 -7.09 18.98
C VAL A 71 -10.20 -5.67 18.97
N TYR A 72 -9.51 -4.76 19.64
CA TYR A 72 -9.94 -3.38 19.79
C TYR A 72 -9.42 -2.50 18.65
N ALA A 73 -10.24 -1.55 18.24
CA ALA A 73 -9.82 -0.45 17.38
C ALA A 73 -8.72 0.38 18.03
N LEU A 74 -7.92 1.07 17.21
CA LEU A 74 -6.93 2.01 17.70
C LEU A 74 -7.62 3.19 18.40
N PRO A 75 -7.28 3.52 19.66
CA PRO A 75 -7.87 4.67 20.35
C PRO A 75 -7.32 5.99 19.77
N GLN A 76 -8.06 6.58 18.83
CA GLN A 76 -7.58 7.74 18.07
C GLN A 76 -7.33 8.97 18.95
N ASP A 77 -8.15 9.22 19.97
CA ASP A 77 -7.95 10.35 20.89
C ASP A 77 -6.61 10.25 21.65
N GLU A 78 -6.27 9.03 22.11
CA GLU A 78 -5.00 8.77 22.77
C GLU A 78 -3.81 8.91 21.81
N LEU A 79 -3.99 8.44 20.57
CA LEU A 79 -2.98 8.61 19.52
C LEU A 79 -2.70 10.09 19.25
N VAL A 80 -3.73 10.92 19.13
CA VAL A 80 -3.58 12.37 18.90
C VAL A 80 -2.88 13.04 20.09
N ALA A 81 -3.28 12.70 21.32
CA ALA A 81 -2.64 13.23 22.52
C ALA A 81 -1.16 12.83 22.60
N LEU A 82 -0.84 11.58 22.25
CA LEU A 82 0.53 11.08 22.18
C LEU A 82 1.34 11.85 21.13
N TRP A 83 0.79 12.00 19.93
CA TRP A 83 1.44 12.71 18.83
C TRP A 83 1.79 14.15 19.19
N GLN A 84 0.84 14.89 19.78
CA GLN A 84 1.06 16.27 20.23
C GLN A 84 2.22 16.37 21.24
N ARG A 85 2.31 15.43 22.18
CA ARG A 85 3.37 15.37 23.19
C ARG A 85 4.76 15.20 22.58
N TYR A 86 4.89 14.47 21.48
CA TYR A 86 6.18 14.20 20.84
C TYR A 86 6.52 15.17 19.69
N GLN A 87 5.54 15.89 19.14
CA GLN A 87 5.79 16.97 18.17
C GLN A 87 6.41 18.24 18.78
N THR A 88 6.30 18.43 20.10
CA THR A 88 6.84 19.62 20.79
C THR A 88 8.26 19.44 21.33
N ARG A 89 8.99 18.44 20.83
CA ARG A 89 10.42 18.19 21.10
C ARG A 89 11.20 18.20 19.80
#